data_AF-A0A2N5H344-F1
#
_entry.id   AF-A0A2N5H344-F1
#
_cell.length_a   1.000
_cell.length_b   1.000
_cell.length_c   1.000
_cell.angle_alpha   90.00
_cell.angle_beta   90.00
_cell.angle_gamma   90.00
#
_symmetry.space_group_name_H-M   'P 1'
#
loop_
_entity.id
_entity.type
_entity.pdbx_description
1 polymer ?
#
loop_
_entity_poly.entity_id
_entity_poly.type
_entity_poly.pdbx_seq_one_letter_code
_entity_poly.pdbx_strand_id
1 'polypeptide(L)'
;MRKPFHPKRLLEWMDEWPVEVVRAKGLIWLAIIITIYKKECLSMKSSFVKGLCILSISSLLVACQTTDSSEGEYGDETTTYSSVSDSSEAQEKTHENEHEHDHSHAHDEETEQIYDGYFKDSQVKDRSLSDWEGDWQSVYPYLQDGTLSEVFAYKAEHEGDMTAEEYKEYYNKGYQTDVDRILIKEDTVTFFKNGKEFSGEYIYDGYEILTYDAGNRGVRYIFKLQEKAEGLPQYIQFSDHSIYPNEASHYHMYWGDDREALLDEVINWPTYYPSEMDGHDIAHEMMTH
;
A
#
# COMPACT_ATOMS: atom_id res chain seq x y z
N MET A 1 -28.22 24.28 -39.99
CA MET A 1 -26.81 23.86 -40.14
C MET A 1 -26.15 23.89 -38.77
N ARG A 2 -25.68 22.75 -38.25
CA ARG A 2 -24.94 22.72 -36.99
C ARG A 2 -23.59 23.40 -37.21
N LYS A 3 -23.34 24.50 -36.51
CA LYS A 3 -22.03 25.17 -36.56
C LYS A 3 -20.99 24.23 -35.92
N PRO A 4 -19.76 24.17 -36.45
CA PRO A 4 -18.70 23.39 -35.82
C PRO A 4 -18.42 23.89 -34.40
N PHE A 5 -17.97 22.97 -33.55
CA PHE A 5 -17.61 23.24 -32.16
C PHE A 5 -16.55 24.34 -32.10
N HIS A 6 -16.73 25.31 -31.19
CA HIS A 6 -15.80 26.40 -30.99
C HIS A 6 -15.67 26.71 -29.49
N PRO A 7 -14.48 26.58 -28.88
CA PRO A 7 -14.29 26.68 -27.43
C PRO A 7 -14.84 27.98 -26.82
N LYS A 8 -14.65 29.11 -27.50
CA LYS A 8 -15.14 30.42 -27.02
C LYS A 8 -16.67 30.48 -26.89
N ARG A 9 -17.41 29.77 -27.74
CA ARG A 9 -18.88 29.74 -27.70
C ARG A 9 -19.40 28.81 -26.60
N LEU A 10 -18.61 27.80 -26.24
CA LEU A 10 -18.88 26.96 -25.08
C LEU A 10 -18.74 27.78 -23.80
N LEU A 11 -17.68 28.61 -23.69
CA LEU A 11 -17.47 29.49 -22.54
C LEU A 11 -18.57 30.55 -22.39
N GLU A 12 -18.94 31.24 -23.48
CA GLU A 12 -20.04 32.22 -23.47
C GLU A 12 -21.38 31.57 -23.06
N TRP A 13 -21.63 30.33 -23.48
CA TRP A 13 -22.83 29.58 -23.09
C TRP A 13 -22.80 29.11 -21.63
N MET A 14 -21.62 28.82 -21.08
CA MET A 14 -21.45 28.43 -19.67
C MET A 14 -21.57 29.63 -18.71
N ASP A 15 -21.17 30.84 -19.14
CA ASP A 15 -21.31 32.08 -18.35
C ASP A 15 -22.77 32.51 -18.16
N GLU A 16 -23.69 32.03 -19.00
CA GLU A 16 -25.12 32.32 -18.91
C GLU A 16 -25.87 31.40 -17.92
N TRP A 17 -25.18 30.45 -17.27
CA TRP A 17 -25.83 29.49 -16.39
C TRP A 17 -26.15 30.06 -15.00
N PRO A 18 -27.34 29.77 -14.43
CA PRO A 18 -27.68 30.14 -13.07
C PRO A 18 -26.69 29.51 -12.07
N VAL A 19 -26.27 30.28 -11.07
CA VAL A 19 -25.26 29.91 -10.06
C VAL A 19 -25.61 28.61 -9.31
N GLU A 20 -26.91 28.29 -9.23
CA GLU A 20 -27.44 27.08 -8.60
C GLU A 20 -27.14 25.80 -9.41
N VAL A 21 -27.06 25.90 -10.75
CA VAL A 21 -26.73 24.76 -11.62
C VAL A 21 -25.23 24.46 -11.60
N VAL A 22 -24.39 25.48 -11.42
CA VAL A 22 -22.92 25.36 -11.36
C VAL A 22 -22.46 24.59 -10.12
N ARG A 23 -23.23 24.62 -9.02
CA ARG A 23 -22.91 23.90 -7.78
C ARG A 23 -23.30 22.42 -7.78
N ALA A 24 -24.12 21.97 -8.74
CA ALA A 24 -24.67 20.61 -8.73
C ALA A 24 -23.82 19.57 -9.47
N LYS A 25 -22.76 19.95 -10.21
CA LYS A 25 -21.87 19.01 -10.90
C LYS A 25 -20.41 19.49 -10.88
N GLY A 26 -19.65 19.00 -9.90
CA GLY A 26 -18.30 19.42 -9.51
C GLY A 26 -17.14 19.15 -10.48
N LEU A 27 -17.38 18.94 -11.78
CA LEU A 27 -16.30 18.62 -12.74
C LEU A 27 -15.73 19.83 -13.49
N ILE A 28 -16.35 21.02 -13.41
CA ILE A 28 -15.91 22.20 -14.18
C ILE A 28 -14.98 23.12 -13.38
N TRP A 29 -14.92 22.97 -12.04
CA TRP A 29 -14.19 23.90 -11.18
C TRP A 29 -12.65 23.70 -11.22
N LEU A 30 -12.17 22.49 -11.53
CA LEU A 30 -10.74 22.17 -11.57
C LEU A 30 -9.97 22.97 -12.64
N ALA A 31 -10.57 23.21 -13.82
CA ALA A 31 -9.88 23.91 -14.90
C ALA A 31 -9.69 25.42 -14.63
N ILE A 32 -10.58 26.04 -13.85
CA ILE A 32 -10.51 27.47 -13.51
C ILE A 32 -9.41 27.71 -12.46
N ILE A 33 -9.30 26.84 -11.45
CA ILE A 33 -8.25 26.94 -10.43
C ILE A 33 -6.86 26.70 -11.05
N ILE A 34 -6.71 25.69 -11.90
CA ILE A 34 -5.43 25.42 -12.59
C ILE A 34 -5.02 26.60 -13.47
N THR A 35 -5.96 27.32 -14.09
CA THR A 35 -5.65 28.48 -14.95
C THR A 35 -5.29 29.73 -14.13
N ILE A 36 -5.88 29.92 -12.95
CA ILE A 36 -5.55 31.02 -12.03
C ILE A 36 -4.14 30.85 -11.45
N TYR A 37 -3.79 29.64 -10.98
CA TYR A 37 -2.43 29.36 -10.47
C TYR A 37 -1.34 29.48 -11.54
N LYS A 38 -1.63 29.08 -12.79
CA LYS A 38 -0.66 29.20 -13.89
C LYS A 38 -0.39 30.67 -14.28
N LYS A 39 -1.36 31.56 -14.11
CA LYS A 39 -1.19 33.02 -14.35
C LYS A 39 -0.36 33.70 -13.28
N GLU A 40 -0.49 33.31 -12.01
CA GLU A 40 0.32 33.86 -10.92
C GLU A 40 1.78 33.37 -10.96
N CYS A 41 2.01 32.10 -11.30
CA CYS A 41 3.38 31.58 -11.49
C CYS A 41 4.13 32.23 -12.67
N LEU A 42 3.44 32.62 -13.74
CA LEU A 42 4.04 33.31 -14.89
C LEU A 42 4.40 34.78 -14.58
N SER A 43 3.72 35.41 -13.61
CA SER A 43 4.05 36.78 -13.18
C SER A 43 5.30 36.84 -12.30
N MET A 44 5.74 35.72 -11.72
CA MET A 44 6.85 35.70 -10.75
C MET A 44 8.23 35.46 -11.38
N LYS A 45 8.31 35.18 -12.68
CA LYS A 45 9.58 34.94 -13.41
C LYS A 45 10.13 36.17 -14.16
N SER A 46 9.53 37.34 -14.00
CA SER A 46 9.98 38.60 -14.61
C SER A 46 10.64 39.53 -13.58
N SER A 47 11.78 39.12 -13.02
CA SER A 47 12.74 40.07 -12.46
C SER A 47 14.12 39.42 -12.38
N PHE A 48 14.95 39.69 -13.39
CA PHE A 48 16.37 39.34 -13.37
C PHE A 48 17.19 40.60 -13.68
N VAL A 49 18.43 40.60 -13.15
CA VAL A 49 19.61 41.43 -13.44
C VAL A 49 19.79 42.72 -12.63
N LYS A 50 20.78 42.70 -11.72
CA LYS A 50 22.07 43.43 -11.87
C LYS A 50 23.07 43.04 -10.76
N GLY A 51 24.24 42.53 -11.14
CA GLY A 51 25.41 42.40 -10.27
C GLY A 51 26.49 41.46 -10.84
N LEU A 52 27.52 42.04 -11.44
CA LEU A 52 28.61 41.39 -12.19
C LEU A 52 29.82 41.03 -11.28
N CYS A 53 30.49 39.90 -11.60
CA CYS A 53 31.93 39.54 -11.47
C CYS A 53 32.65 39.65 -10.10
N ILE A 54 33.48 38.67 -9.69
CA ILE A 54 34.88 38.42 -10.12
C ILE A 54 35.34 36.96 -9.80
N LEU A 55 36.28 36.47 -10.62
CA LEU A 55 36.93 35.15 -10.76
C LEU A 55 37.95 34.74 -9.65
N SER A 56 38.13 33.42 -9.45
CA SER A 56 39.43 32.66 -9.41
C SER A 56 39.18 31.22 -8.89
N ILE A 57 39.19 30.17 -9.73
CA ILE A 57 40.30 29.24 -10.06
C ILE A 57 41.21 28.86 -8.88
N SER A 58 41.17 27.60 -8.45
CA SER A 58 42.36 26.72 -8.29
C SER A 58 41.97 25.29 -7.91
N SER A 59 42.20 24.38 -8.84
CA SER A 59 42.34 22.93 -8.66
C SER A 59 43.79 22.58 -8.34
N LEU A 60 44.04 21.74 -7.33
CA LEU A 60 45.32 21.06 -7.16
C LEU A 60 45.09 19.59 -6.81
N LEU A 61 45.49 18.74 -7.76
CA LEU A 61 45.82 17.34 -7.60
C LEU A 61 47.08 17.22 -6.73
N VAL A 62 47.14 16.20 -5.88
CA VAL A 62 48.40 15.69 -5.33
C VAL A 62 48.46 14.19 -5.62
N ALA A 63 49.56 13.83 -6.29
CA ALA A 63 50.01 12.46 -6.53
C ALA A 63 51.42 12.30 -5.92
N CYS A 64 51.84 11.03 -5.85
CA CYS A 64 53.16 10.46 -5.55
C CYS A 64 53.41 10.03 -4.10
N GLN A 65 54.03 8.87 -3.81
CA GLN A 65 54.44 7.67 -4.57
C GLN A 65 55.01 6.65 -3.55
N THR A 66 54.96 5.36 -3.92
CA THR A 66 55.95 4.26 -3.70
C THR A 66 56.49 3.92 -2.30
N THR A 67 56.47 2.63 -1.95
CA THR A 67 57.68 1.78 -1.94
C THR A 67 57.33 0.30 -2.12
N ASP A 68 58.01 -0.31 -3.08
CA ASP A 68 58.12 -1.75 -3.40
C ASP A 68 58.62 -2.62 -2.25
N SER A 69 58.35 -3.93 -2.32
CA SER A 69 59.41 -4.94 -2.57
C SER A 69 58.80 -6.35 -2.67
N SER A 70 58.90 -6.93 -3.87
CA SER A 70 58.84 -8.37 -4.15
C SER A 70 60.24 -8.99 -4.08
N GLU A 71 60.29 -10.31 -4.31
CA GLU A 71 61.43 -11.24 -4.46
C GLU A 71 61.69 -12.11 -3.21
N GLY A 72 61.82 -13.43 -3.27
CA GLY A 72 62.02 -14.31 -4.43
C GLY A 72 61.82 -15.79 -4.08
N GLU A 73 62.15 -16.60 -5.07
CA GLU A 73 61.66 -17.95 -5.40
C GLU A 73 62.72 -19.06 -5.12
N TYR A 74 62.29 -20.33 -5.29
CA TYR A 74 63.04 -21.61 -5.34
C TYR A 74 63.54 -22.21 -4.01
N GLY A 75 63.40 -23.50 -3.72
CA GLY A 75 62.89 -24.65 -4.46
C GLY A 75 63.18 -25.96 -3.69
N ASP A 76 62.77 -27.07 -4.30
CA ASP A 76 63.23 -28.46 -4.11
C ASP A 76 62.34 -29.47 -3.33
N GLU A 77 61.65 -30.27 -4.16
CA GLU A 77 61.51 -31.74 -4.21
C GLU A 77 61.32 -32.69 -3.00
N THR A 78 60.47 -33.69 -3.31
CA THR A 78 60.55 -35.12 -2.99
C THR A 78 59.59 -35.71 -1.94
N THR A 79 58.48 -36.24 -2.49
CA THR A 79 58.04 -37.66 -2.45
C THR A 79 57.53 -38.27 -1.12
N THR A 80 56.31 -38.84 -1.13
CA THR A 80 56.03 -40.31 -1.12
C THR A 80 54.71 -40.67 -0.40
N TYR A 81 53.76 -41.30 -1.16
CA TYR A 81 52.73 -42.31 -0.80
C TYR A 81 51.71 -42.00 0.33
N SER A 82 50.46 -42.46 0.35
CA SER A 82 49.72 -43.40 -0.50
C SER A 82 48.22 -43.24 -0.22
N SER A 83 47.44 -43.55 -1.25
CA SER A 83 46.04 -43.96 -1.25
C SER A 83 45.67 -44.97 -0.15
N VAL A 84 44.47 -44.83 0.44
CA VAL A 84 43.48 -45.93 0.54
C VAL A 84 42.06 -45.35 0.59
N SER A 85 41.23 -45.81 -0.34
CA SER A 85 39.77 -45.77 -0.38
C SER A 85 39.16 -46.82 0.56
N ASP A 86 38.08 -46.52 1.29
CA ASP A 86 36.89 -47.38 1.28
C ASP A 86 35.67 -46.76 2.00
N SER A 87 34.55 -46.77 1.27
CA SER A 87 33.16 -47.09 1.64
C SER A 87 32.58 -46.73 3.02
N SER A 88 31.50 -45.94 3.00
CA SER A 88 30.19 -46.39 3.53
C SER A 88 29.06 -45.44 3.14
N GLU A 89 27.95 -46.04 2.72
CA GLU A 89 26.67 -45.42 2.38
C GLU A 89 26.02 -44.78 3.61
N ALA A 90 25.46 -43.58 3.44
CA ALA A 90 24.30 -43.14 4.19
C ALA A 90 23.43 -42.28 3.27
N GLN A 91 22.23 -42.79 2.98
CA GLN A 91 21.16 -42.05 2.32
C GLN A 91 20.75 -40.88 3.21
N GLU A 92 20.92 -39.65 2.72
CA GLU A 92 20.15 -38.51 3.19
C GLU A 92 19.28 -38.06 2.02
N LYS A 93 17.99 -38.39 2.10
CA LYS A 93 16.98 -37.82 1.21
C LYS A 93 16.78 -36.37 1.62
N THR A 94 17.41 -35.46 0.89
CA THR A 94 16.99 -34.06 0.81
C THR A 94 15.59 -34.03 0.18
N HIS A 95 14.58 -33.86 1.02
CA HIS A 95 13.27 -33.39 0.58
C HIS A 95 13.35 -31.86 0.52
N GLU A 96 13.81 -31.35 -0.62
CA GLU A 96 13.53 -29.98 -1.03
C GLU A 96 12.04 -29.95 -1.41
N ASN A 97 11.20 -29.62 -0.44
CA ASN A 97 9.84 -29.15 -0.73
C ASN A 97 9.99 -27.66 -1.08
N GLU A 98 10.31 -27.40 -2.35
CA GLU A 98 9.97 -26.12 -2.97
C GLU A 98 8.44 -26.12 -3.09
N HIS A 99 7.77 -25.54 -2.09
CA HIS A 99 6.37 -25.18 -2.21
C HIS A 99 6.29 -23.97 -3.13
N GLU A 100 6.24 -24.22 -4.44
CA GLU A 100 5.73 -23.25 -5.41
C GLU A 100 4.25 -23.00 -5.07
N HIS A 101 4.00 -21.94 -4.30
CA HIS A 101 2.68 -21.37 -4.10
C HIS A 101 2.27 -20.60 -5.36
N ASP A 102 2.10 -21.30 -6.48
CA ASP A 102 1.47 -20.73 -7.67
C ASP A 102 -0.05 -20.72 -7.45
N HIS A 103 -0.52 -19.70 -6.74
CA HIS A 103 -1.94 -19.36 -6.67
C HIS A 103 -2.37 -18.78 -8.01
N SER A 104 -2.45 -19.65 -9.03
CA SER A 104 -3.06 -19.33 -10.33
C SER A 104 -4.56 -19.18 -10.17
N HIS A 105 -4.98 -18.10 -9.52
CA HIS A 105 -6.33 -17.59 -9.69
C HIS A 105 -6.37 -16.98 -11.10
N ALA A 106 -6.93 -17.74 -12.05
CA ALA A 106 -7.51 -17.13 -13.22
C ALA A 106 -8.65 -16.22 -12.72
N HIS A 107 -8.31 -15.00 -12.30
CA HIS A 107 -9.27 -14.00 -11.93
C HIS A 107 -10.14 -13.78 -13.17
N ASP A 108 -11.43 -14.05 -13.04
CA ASP A 108 -12.33 -13.61 -14.08
C ASP A 108 -12.31 -12.06 -14.12
N GLU A 109 -12.47 -11.50 -15.32
CA GLU A 109 -12.40 -10.04 -15.54
C GLU A 109 -13.38 -9.27 -14.62
N GLU A 110 -14.47 -9.91 -14.19
CA GLU A 110 -15.43 -9.34 -13.24
C GLU A 110 -14.83 -9.22 -11.83
N THR A 111 -14.10 -10.22 -11.35
CA THR A 111 -13.43 -10.23 -10.05
C THR A 111 -12.35 -9.17 -9.98
N GLU A 112 -11.52 -9.01 -11.02
CA GLU A 112 -10.53 -7.92 -11.06
C GLU A 112 -11.20 -6.54 -11.05
N GLN A 113 -12.27 -6.36 -11.84
CA GLN A 113 -13.03 -5.11 -11.82
C GLN A 113 -13.62 -4.80 -10.43
N ILE A 114 -14.14 -5.82 -9.74
CA ILE A 114 -14.65 -5.66 -8.38
C ILE A 114 -13.52 -5.27 -7.43
N TYR A 115 -12.38 -5.94 -7.52
CA TYR A 115 -11.19 -5.68 -6.71
C TYR A 115 -10.69 -4.23 -6.87
N ASP A 116 -10.70 -3.73 -8.11
CA ASP A 116 -10.36 -2.36 -8.48
C ASP A 116 -11.44 -1.32 -8.10
N GLY A 117 -12.56 -1.77 -7.52
CA GLY A 117 -13.63 -0.90 -7.05
C GLY A 117 -14.66 -0.52 -8.13
N TYR A 118 -14.79 -1.30 -9.19
CA TYR A 118 -15.77 -1.11 -10.28
C TYR A 118 -16.87 -2.16 -10.23
N PHE A 119 -17.94 -1.84 -9.48
CA PHE A 119 -19.10 -2.71 -9.33
C PHE A 119 -20.41 -1.93 -9.22
N LYS A 120 -21.54 -2.64 -9.38
CA LYS A 120 -22.90 -2.12 -9.20
C LYS A 120 -23.39 -2.42 -7.79
N ASP A 121 -24.22 -1.55 -7.23
CA ASP A 121 -24.79 -1.70 -5.89
C ASP A 121 -25.57 -3.02 -5.75
N SER A 122 -26.22 -3.47 -6.82
CA SER A 122 -26.97 -4.73 -6.85
C SER A 122 -26.09 -5.98 -6.74
N GLN A 123 -24.78 -5.87 -6.92
CA GLN A 123 -23.83 -6.98 -6.75
C GLN A 123 -23.40 -7.12 -5.29
N VAL A 124 -23.53 -6.07 -4.46
CA VAL A 124 -23.09 -6.07 -3.06
C VAL A 124 -24.03 -6.92 -2.21
N LYS A 125 -23.46 -7.78 -1.36
CA LYS A 125 -24.20 -8.66 -0.46
C LYS A 125 -23.69 -8.50 0.97
N ASP A 126 -24.58 -8.74 1.93
CA ASP A 126 -24.19 -8.85 3.33
C ASP A 126 -23.15 -9.96 3.52
N ARG A 127 -22.27 -9.77 4.51
CA ARG A 127 -21.21 -10.71 4.90
C ARG A 127 -21.24 -10.94 6.41
N SER A 128 -20.78 -12.11 6.84
CA SER A 128 -20.67 -12.47 8.26
C SER A 128 -19.24 -12.29 8.76
N LEU A 129 -19.05 -12.17 10.08
CA LEU A 129 -17.73 -12.02 10.68
C LEU A 129 -16.79 -13.20 10.37
N SER A 130 -17.37 -14.39 10.12
CA SER A 130 -16.65 -15.59 9.71
C SER A 130 -15.79 -15.42 8.45
N ASP A 131 -16.15 -14.47 7.58
CA ASP A 131 -15.38 -14.16 6.37
C ASP A 131 -13.98 -13.63 6.70
N TRP A 132 -13.80 -13.10 7.92
CA TRP A 132 -12.51 -12.65 8.48
C TRP A 132 -12.04 -13.52 9.65
N GLU A 133 -12.64 -14.71 9.88
CA GLU A 133 -12.19 -15.62 10.94
C GLU A 133 -10.74 -16.05 10.70
N GLY A 134 -9.92 -15.93 11.73
CA GLY A 134 -8.49 -16.17 11.59
C GLY A 134 -7.66 -15.40 12.60
N ASP A 135 -6.35 -15.60 12.48
CA ASP A 135 -5.35 -14.93 13.27
C ASP A 135 -4.53 -14.00 12.38
N TRP A 136 -4.43 -12.72 12.74
CA TRP A 136 -4.03 -11.67 11.83
C TRP A 136 -2.96 -10.78 12.43
N GLN A 137 -1.94 -10.43 11.64
CA GLN A 137 -0.84 -9.56 12.03
C GLN A 137 -0.86 -8.23 11.26
N SER A 138 -0.53 -7.15 11.95
CA SER A 138 -0.36 -5.84 11.33
C SER A 138 0.87 -5.83 10.43
N VAL A 139 0.77 -5.21 9.25
CA VAL A 139 1.92 -5.00 8.36
C VAL A 139 2.80 -3.81 8.76
N TYR A 140 2.36 -3.02 9.75
CA TYR A 140 3.07 -1.80 10.15
C TYR A 140 4.52 -2.04 10.63
N PRO A 141 4.82 -3.09 11.43
CA PRO A 141 6.20 -3.40 11.82
C PRO A 141 7.12 -3.66 10.63
N TYR A 142 6.64 -4.36 9.59
CA TYR A 142 7.41 -4.65 8.36
C TYR A 142 7.67 -3.39 7.51
N LEU A 143 6.78 -2.39 7.58
CA LEU A 143 7.07 -1.07 7.01
C LEU A 143 8.18 -0.36 7.78
N GLN A 144 8.13 -0.42 9.12
CA GLN A 144 9.04 0.30 10.01
C GLN A 144 10.46 -0.26 9.97
N ASP A 145 10.63 -1.58 9.97
CA ASP A 145 11.93 -2.25 9.91
C ASP A 145 12.56 -2.25 8.51
N GLY A 146 11.77 -1.90 7.49
CA GLY A 146 12.20 -1.77 6.11
C GLY A 146 11.99 -3.01 5.25
N THR A 147 11.39 -4.08 5.77
CA THR A 147 11.05 -5.29 5.01
C THR A 147 10.22 -4.95 3.75
N LEU A 148 9.23 -4.05 3.87
CA LEU A 148 8.40 -3.64 2.73
C LEU A 148 9.07 -2.65 1.76
N SER A 149 10.36 -2.33 1.92
CA SER A 149 11.02 -1.35 1.05
C SER A 149 11.06 -1.78 -0.42
N GLU A 150 11.14 -3.09 -0.68
CA GLU A 150 11.10 -3.65 -2.03
C GLU A 150 9.76 -3.42 -2.72
N VAL A 151 8.64 -3.45 -1.98
CA VAL A 151 7.31 -3.16 -2.51
C VAL A 151 7.26 -1.73 -3.05
N PHE A 152 7.76 -0.76 -2.28
CA PHE A 152 7.71 0.65 -2.69
C PHE A 152 8.64 0.94 -3.86
N ALA A 153 9.80 0.27 -3.93
CA ALA A 153 10.69 0.35 -5.08
C ALA A 153 10.03 -0.23 -6.33
N TYR A 154 9.38 -1.39 -6.20
CA TYR A 154 8.64 -2.03 -7.29
C TYR A 154 7.52 -1.12 -7.82
N LYS A 155 6.67 -0.58 -6.94
CA LYS A 155 5.58 0.33 -7.31
C LYS A 155 6.10 1.60 -8.00
N ALA A 156 7.18 2.20 -7.49
CA ALA A 156 7.80 3.36 -8.12
C ALA A 156 8.33 3.08 -9.53
N GLU A 157 8.82 1.87 -9.80
CA GLU A 157 9.31 1.46 -11.12
C GLU A 157 8.16 1.14 -12.09
N HIS A 158 7.09 0.49 -11.62
CA HIS A 158 6.05 -0.08 -12.50
C HIS A 158 4.81 0.81 -12.65
N GLU A 159 4.40 1.52 -11.60
CA GLU A 159 3.25 2.44 -11.64
C GLU A 159 3.70 3.85 -12.04
N GLY A 160 4.85 4.31 -11.53
CA GLY A 160 5.48 5.58 -11.92
C GLY A 160 4.77 6.86 -11.44
N ASP A 161 3.77 6.74 -10.57
CA ASP A 161 2.99 7.86 -10.05
C ASP A 161 3.68 8.60 -8.87
N MET A 162 4.50 7.87 -8.09
CA MET A 162 5.19 8.37 -6.90
C MET A 162 6.60 7.79 -6.80
N THR A 163 7.52 8.45 -6.07
CA THR A 163 8.81 7.83 -5.72
C THR A 163 8.64 6.78 -4.63
N ALA A 164 9.64 5.90 -4.45
CA ALA A 164 9.61 4.89 -3.39
C ALA A 164 9.48 5.52 -1.98
N GLU A 165 10.10 6.68 -1.75
CA GLU A 165 9.97 7.45 -0.51
C GLU A 165 8.57 8.03 -0.32
N GLU A 166 7.96 8.53 -1.39
CA GLU A 166 6.60 9.05 -1.36
C GLU A 166 5.58 7.92 -1.09
N TYR A 167 5.74 6.76 -1.74
CA TYR A 167 4.96 5.57 -1.42
C TYR A 167 5.13 5.16 0.04
N LYS A 168 6.38 5.10 0.53
CA LYS A 168 6.64 4.77 1.93
C LYS A 168 5.94 5.74 2.89
N GLU A 169 5.94 7.05 2.61
CA GLU A 169 5.23 8.03 3.44
C GLU A 169 3.71 7.83 3.40
N TYR A 170 3.16 7.57 2.21
CA TYR A 170 1.74 7.28 2.02
C TYR A 170 1.31 6.04 2.82
N TYR A 171 1.99 4.91 2.62
CA TYR A 171 1.73 3.66 3.34
C TYR A 171 2.02 3.77 4.83
N ASN A 172 2.98 4.58 5.27
CA ASN A 172 3.22 4.82 6.69
C ASN A 172 2.00 5.47 7.36
N LYS A 173 1.32 6.41 6.70
CA LYS A 173 0.07 7.00 7.22
C LYS A 173 -1.07 5.98 7.21
N GLY A 174 -1.16 5.20 6.14
CA GLY A 174 -2.15 4.12 5.98
C GLY A 174 -2.03 3.06 7.08
N TYR A 175 -0.87 2.45 7.23
CA TYR A 175 -0.68 1.28 8.10
C TYR A 175 -0.51 1.59 9.58
N GLN A 176 -0.26 2.85 9.95
CA GLN A 176 0.04 3.19 11.33
C GLN A 176 -1.04 2.70 12.30
N THR A 177 -0.63 1.87 13.25
CA THR A 177 -1.50 1.32 14.30
C THR A 177 -0.65 0.93 15.51
N ASP A 178 -1.29 0.84 16.68
CA ASP A 178 -0.73 0.23 17.90
C ASP A 178 -1.40 -1.10 18.27
N VAL A 179 -2.24 -1.62 17.37
CA VAL A 179 -2.84 -2.96 17.42
C VAL A 179 -2.01 -3.89 16.54
N ASP A 180 -1.14 -4.67 17.16
CA ASP A 180 -0.14 -5.50 16.47
C ASP A 180 -0.75 -6.76 15.86
N ARG A 181 -1.81 -7.28 16.49
CA ARG A 181 -2.46 -8.54 16.12
C ARG A 181 -3.95 -8.48 16.42
N ILE A 182 -4.74 -9.16 15.60
CA ILE A 182 -6.18 -9.36 15.78
C ILE A 182 -6.47 -10.85 15.67
N LEU A 183 -7.23 -11.39 16.61
CA LEU A 183 -7.75 -12.75 16.53
C LEU A 183 -9.27 -12.68 16.40
N ILE A 184 -9.81 -13.26 15.35
CA ILE A 184 -11.25 -13.34 15.08
C ILE A 184 -11.63 -14.81 15.18
N LYS A 185 -12.58 -15.12 16.05
CA LYS A 185 -13.11 -16.47 16.22
C LYS A 185 -14.58 -16.40 16.55
N GLU A 186 -15.40 -17.09 15.75
CA GLU A 186 -16.87 -17.04 15.87
C GLU A 186 -17.37 -15.58 15.78
N ASP A 187 -17.96 -15.05 16.84
CA ASP A 187 -18.45 -13.67 16.96
C ASP A 187 -17.50 -12.77 17.77
N THR A 188 -16.39 -13.31 18.27
CA THR A 188 -15.46 -12.60 19.15
C THR A 188 -14.27 -12.04 18.37
N VAL A 189 -14.00 -10.75 18.58
CA VAL A 189 -12.80 -10.08 18.08
C VAL A 189 -11.91 -9.72 19.26
N THR A 190 -10.66 -10.15 19.18
CA THR A 190 -9.63 -9.90 20.18
C THR A 190 -8.53 -9.03 19.61
N PHE A 191 -8.29 -7.88 20.25
CA PHE A 191 -7.25 -6.91 19.91
C PHE A 191 -6.04 -7.10 20.82
N PHE A 192 -4.86 -7.25 20.22
CA PHE A 192 -3.60 -7.26 20.94
C PHE A 192 -2.91 -5.90 20.73
N LYS A 193 -2.91 -5.08 21.77
CA LYS A 193 -2.43 -3.69 21.74
C LYS A 193 -1.45 -3.45 22.87
N ASN A 194 -0.20 -3.09 22.54
CA ASN A 194 0.85 -2.82 23.53
C ASN A 194 1.02 -3.95 24.56
N GLY A 195 0.96 -5.21 24.11
CA GLY A 195 1.05 -6.40 24.97
C GLY A 195 -0.15 -6.65 25.89
N LYS A 196 -1.26 -5.94 25.69
CA LYS A 196 -2.54 -6.18 26.37
C LYS A 196 -3.56 -6.76 25.39
N GLU A 197 -4.48 -7.54 25.93
CA GLU A 197 -5.56 -8.18 25.19
C GLU A 197 -6.90 -7.54 25.56
N PHE A 198 -7.70 -7.23 24.55
CA PHE A 198 -9.07 -6.73 24.70
C PHE A 198 -10.00 -7.52 23.78
N SER A 199 -11.02 -8.17 24.33
CA SER A 199 -11.91 -9.05 23.56
C SER A 199 -13.37 -8.71 23.80
N GLY A 200 -14.17 -8.77 22.74
CA GLY A 200 -15.61 -8.62 22.83
C GLY A 200 -16.35 -9.21 21.63
N GLU A 201 -17.63 -9.48 21.83
CA GLU A 201 -18.53 -9.99 20.80
C GLU A 201 -19.04 -8.86 19.92
N TYR A 202 -18.98 -9.06 18.60
CA TYR A 202 -19.41 -8.09 17.60
C TYR A 202 -20.57 -8.64 16.78
N ILE A 203 -21.61 -7.83 16.64
CA ILE A 203 -22.79 -8.14 15.85
C ILE A 203 -22.79 -7.34 14.56
N TYR A 204 -23.22 -7.96 13.47
CA TYR A 204 -23.29 -7.30 12.16
C TYR A 204 -24.27 -6.11 12.18
N ASP A 205 -23.83 -4.96 11.64
CA ASP A 205 -24.55 -3.68 11.61
C ASP A 205 -24.67 -3.14 10.17
N GLY A 206 -24.64 -4.05 9.19
CA GLY A 206 -24.82 -3.74 7.77
C GLY A 206 -23.52 -3.39 7.03
N TYR A 207 -23.67 -2.85 5.83
CA TYR A 207 -22.56 -2.35 5.02
C TYR A 207 -22.86 -0.96 4.48
N GLU A 208 -21.80 -0.25 4.08
CA GLU A 208 -21.89 1.05 3.39
C GLU A 208 -21.04 1.01 2.12
N ILE A 209 -21.57 1.54 1.01
CA ILE A 209 -20.83 1.65 -0.24
C ILE A 209 -20.26 3.07 -0.35
N LEU A 210 -18.94 3.16 -0.41
CA LEU A 210 -18.21 4.41 -0.55
C LEU A 210 -17.85 4.65 -2.02
N THR A 211 -17.79 5.92 -2.41
CA THR A 211 -17.29 6.37 -3.72
C THR A 211 -16.17 7.35 -3.47
N TYR A 212 -14.98 7.06 -3.95
CA TYR A 212 -13.79 7.87 -3.75
C TYR A 212 -13.65 8.94 -4.83
N ASP A 213 -12.81 9.95 -4.58
CA ASP A 213 -12.60 11.07 -5.50
C ASP A 213 -12.09 10.63 -6.88
N ALA A 214 -11.31 9.54 -6.94
CA ALA A 214 -10.84 8.94 -8.19
C ALA A 214 -11.94 8.20 -8.97
N GLY A 215 -13.12 8.01 -8.38
CA GLY A 215 -14.30 7.38 -8.99
C GLY A 215 -14.38 5.87 -8.75
N ASN A 216 -13.32 5.23 -8.26
CA ASN A 216 -13.38 3.88 -7.72
C ASN A 216 -14.20 3.85 -6.42
N ARG A 217 -14.63 2.65 -6.04
CA ARG A 217 -15.59 2.43 -4.96
C ARG A 217 -15.08 1.36 -4.00
N GLY A 218 -15.60 1.37 -2.78
CA GLY A 218 -15.30 0.35 -1.77
C GLY A 218 -16.53 0.04 -0.95
N VAL A 219 -16.51 -1.09 -0.24
CA VAL A 219 -17.57 -1.49 0.69
C VAL A 219 -16.98 -1.59 2.09
N ARG A 220 -17.62 -0.92 3.05
CA ARG A 220 -17.33 -1.07 4.49
C ARG A 220 -18.34 -2.03 5.10
N TYR A 221 -17.89 -3.16 5.64
CA TYR A 221 -18.73 -4.07 6.43
C TYR A 221 -18.61 -3.74 7.90
N ILE A 222 -19.72 -3.40 8.54
CA ILE A 222 -19.73 -2.76 9.85
C ILE A 222 -20.21 -3.76 10.88
N PHE A 223 -19.50 -3.83 11.99
CA PHE A 223 -19.91 -4.59 13.16
C PHE A 223 -19.90 -3.71 14.40
N LYS A 224 -20.85 -3.96 15.29
CA LYS A 224 -21.06 -3.22 16.53
C LYS A 224 -20.77 -4.12 17.72
N LEU A 225 -20.02 -3.60 18.68
CA LEU A 225 -19.77 -4.27 19.95
C LEU A 225 -21.10 -4.51 20.68
N GLN A 226 -21.39 -5.77 21.00
CA GLN A 226 -22.66 -6.20 21.59
C GLN A 226 -22.83 -5.63 23.01
N GLU A 227 -21.81 -5.79 23.85
CA GLU A 227 -21.77 -5.27 25.21
C GLU A 227 -20.61 -4.28 25.37
N LYS A 228 -20.91 -3.06 25.82
CA LYS A 228 -19.88 -2.04 26.05
C LYS A 228 -18.84 -2.54 27.05
N ALA A 229 -17.58 -2.51 26.65
CA ALA A 229 -16.44 -2.83 27.50
C ALA A 229 -15.36 -1.75 27.38
N GLU A 230 -14.63 -1.53 28.47
CA GLU A 230 -13.54 -0.57 28.50
C GLU A 230 -12.38 -1.04 27.60
N GLY A 231 -11.86 -0.14 26.77
CA GLY A 231 -10.74 -0.44 25.87
C GLY A 231 -11.12 -1.10 24.55
N LEU A 232 -12.42 -1.35 24.30
CA LEU A 232 -12.91 -1.82 23.01
C LEU A 232 -13.64 -0.70 22.25
N PRO A 233 -13.45 -0.62 20.92
CA PRO A 233 -14.21 0.30 20.08
C PRO A 233 -15.68 -0.13 19.99
N GLN A 234 -16.62 0.82 20.00
CA GLN A 234 -18.04 0.49 19.82
C GLN A 234 -18.34 -0.08 18.43
N TYR A 235 -17.57 0.31 17.41
CA TYR A 235 -17.72 -0.11 16.02
C TYR A 235 -16.39 -0.50 15.41
N ILE A 236 -16.43 -1.54 14.56
CA ILE A 236 -15.35 -1.94 13.67
C ILE A 236 -15.90 -2.01 12.24
N GLN A 237 -15.05 -1.71 11.26
CA GLN A 237 -15.42 -1.75 9.85
C GLN A 237 -14.31 -2.42 9.05
N PHE A 238 -14.66 -3.40 8.24
CA PHE A 238 -13.76 -4.12 7.34
C PHE A 238 -13.88 -3.62 5.91
N SER A 239 -12.75 -3.59 5.20
CA SER A 239 -12.64 -3.37 3.76
C SER A 239 -11.51 -4.26 3.22
N ASP A 240 -11.83 -5.18 2.31
CA ASP A 240 -10.91 -6.22 1.81
C ASP A 240 -11.05 -6.45 0.30
N HIS A 241 -11.47 -5.40 -0.42
CA HIS A 241 -11.68 -5.43 -1.88
C HIS A 241 -12.78 -6.39 -2.36
N SER A 242 -13.57 -6.96 -1.44
CA SER A 242 -14.64 -7.91 -1.77
C SER A 242 -16.03 -7.36 -1.48
N ILE A 243 -17.01 -7.74 -2.31
CA ILE A 243 -18.39 -7.21 -2.23
C ILE A 243 -19.44 -8.28 -1.91
N TYR A 244 -19.04 -9.51 -1.66
CA TYR A 244 -19.91 -10.64 -1.36
C TYR A 244 -19.19 -11.67 -0.47
N PRO A 245 -19.91 -12.64 0.14
CA PRO A 245 -19.29 -13.62 1.02
C PRO A 245 -18.10 -14.37 0.41
N ASN A 246 -16.96 -14.27 1.08
CA ASN A 246 -15.72 -15.00 0.81
C ASN A 246 -14.78 -14.92 2.02
N GLU A 247 -13.82 -15.83 2.06
CA GLU A 247 -12.71 -15.77 3.03
C GLU A 247 -11.73 -14.67 2.59
N ALA A 248 -11.41 -13.76 3.51
CA ALA A 248 -10.48 -12.68 3.25
C ALA A 248 -9.02 -13.19 3.15
N SER A 249 -8.24 -12.66 2.20
CA SER A 249 -6.79 -12.89 2.13
C SER A 249 -5.99 -11.85 2.93
N HIS A 250 -6.50 -10.62 2.98
CA HIS A 250 -6.02 -9.51 3.80
C HIS A 250 -7.17 -8.52 3.99
N TYR A 251 -7.04 -7.56 4.91
CA TYR A 251 -8.05 -6.51 5.05
C TYR A 251 -7.49 -5.21 5.64
N HIS A 252 -8.20 -4.13 5.38
CA HIS A 252 -8.12 -2.88 6.13
C HIS A 252 -9.21 -2.85 7.20
N MET A 253 -8.87 -2.42 8.41
CA MET A 253 -9.82 -2.31 9.51
C MET A 253 -9.83 -0.91 10.11
N TYR A 254 -11.04 -0.39 10.34
CA TYR A 254 -11.30 0.91 10.94
C TYR A 254 -12.08 0.69 12.23
N TRP A 255 -11.78 1.42 13.29
CA TRP A 255 -12.47 1.22 14.56
C TRP A 255 -12.57 2.49 15.39
N GLY A 256 -13.64 2.60 16.16
CA GLY A 256 -13.92 3.77 16.98
C GLY A 256 -15.32 3.74 17.57
N ASP A 257 -15.70 4.85 18.22
CA ASP A 257 -16.97 4.95 18.93
C ASP A 257 -18.09 5.62 18.12
N ASP A 258 -17.75 6.17 16.95
CA ASP A 258 -18.66 6.86 16.03
C ASP A 258 -18.69 6.13 14.68
N ARG A 259 -19.81 5.46 14.38
CA ARG A 259 -20.00 4.67 13.16
C ARG A 259 -19.85 5.51 11.90
N GLU A 260 -20.42 6.72 11.89
CA GLU A 260 -20.47 7.57 10.69
C GLU A 260 -19.11 8.22 10.45
N ALA A 261 -18.46 8.73 11.50
CA ALA A 261 -17.14 9.35 11.37
C ALA A 261 -16.06 8.39 10.82
N LEU A 262 -16.18 7.08 11.08
CA LEU A 262 -15.27 6.08 10.50
C LEU A 262 -15.41 5.94 8.98
N LEU A 263 -16.56 6.28 8.39
CA LEU A 263 -16.75 6.25 6.94
C LEU A 263 -16.00 7.40 6.24
N ASP A 264 -15.75 8.50 6.95
CA ASP A 264 -14.97 9.63 6.47
C ASP A 264 -13.44 9.41 6.60
N GLU A 265 -13.02 8.40 7.38
CA GLU A 265 -11.61 8.04 7.53
C GLU A 265 -11.11 7.27 6.30
N VAL A 266 -10.24 7.92 5.53
CA VAL A 266 -9.63 7.41 4.29
C VAL A 266 -8.11 7.56 4.26
N ILE A 267 -7.50 8.09 5.33
CA ILE A 267 -6.06 8.38 5.43
C ILE A 267 -5.34 7.27 6.19
N ASN A 268 -5.91 6.83 7.31
CA ASN A 268 -5.39 5.75 8.14
C ASN A 268 -6.27 4.51 7.98
N TRP A 269 -5.67 3.45 7.47
CA TRP A 269 -6.31 2.18 7.12
C TRP A 269 -5.39 1.03 7.56
N PRO A 270 -5.30 0.78 8.88
CA PRO A 270 -4.52 -0.32 9.43
C PRO A 270 -4.82 -1.63 8.69
N THR A 271 -3.75 -2.30 8.26
CA THR A 271 -3.84 -3.43 7.34
C THR A 271 -3.27 -4.69 7.95
N TYR A 272 -3.97 -5.79 7.72
CA TYR A 272 -3.71 -7.06 8.37
C TYR A 272 -3.67 -8.21 7.37
N TYR A 273 -2.67 -9.08 7.53
CA TYR A 273 -2.48 -10.33 6.81
C TYR A 273 -2.51 -11.51 7.80
N PRO A 274 -2.72 -12.77 7.35
CA PRO A 274 -2.65 -13.94 8.22
C PRO A 274 -1.34 -14.00 9.02
N SER A 275 -1.42 -14.37 10.29
CA SER A 275 -0.28 -14.38 11.23
C SER A 275 0.79 -15.42 10.90
N GLU A 276 0.47 -16.37 10.03
CA GLU A 276 1.38 -17.41 9.57
C GLU A 276 2.27 -16.98 8.40
N MET A 277 1.93 -15.91 7.70
CA MET A 277 2.75 -15.37 6.61
C MET A 277 3.99 -14.66 7.16
N ASP A 278 5.12 -14.79 6.48
CA ASP A 278 6.29 -13.99 6.80
C ASP A 278 6.31 -12.67 6.00
N GLY A 279 7.24 -11.78 6.36
CA GLY A 279 7.32 -10.45 5.75
C GLY A 279 7.67 -10.47 4.26
N HIS A 280 8.34 -11.52 3.76
CA HIS A 280 8.65 -11.67 2.34
C HIS A 280 7.44 -12.16 1.55
N ASP A 281 6.67 -13.12 2.10
CA ASP A 281 5.41 -13.55 1.48
C ASP A 281 4.43 -12.37 1.38
N ILE A 282 4.31 -11.58 2.45
CA ILE A 282 3.49 -10.36 2.45
C ILE A 282 3.99 -9.37 1.40
N ALA A 283 5.31 -9.14 1.31
CA ALA A 283 5.87 -8.24 0.31
C ALA A 283 5.58 -8.71 -1.12
N HIS A 284 5.65 -10.02 -1.38
CA HIS A 284 5.34 -10.59 -2.69
C HIS A 284 3.86 -10.38 -3.07
N GLU A 285 2.94 -10.72 -2.17
CA GLU A 285 1.51 -10.47 -2.36
C GLU A 285 1.22 -8.97 -2.57
N MET A 286 1.89 -8.08 -1.84
CA MET A 286 1.70 -6.64 -2.02
C MET A 286 2.22 -6.08 -3.37
N MET A 287 3.07 -6.82 -4.09
CA MET A 287 3.53 -6.43 -5.44
C MET A 287 2.61 -6.91 -6.56
N THR A 288 1.74 -7.88 -6.28
CA THR A 288 0.70 -8.35 -7.22
C THR A 288 -0.60 -7.54 -7.10
N HIS A 289 -0.70 -6.71 -6.06
CA HIS A 289 -1.77 -5.73 -5.81
C HIS A 289 -1.32 -4.30 -6.11
#